data_AF-E9SAN9-F1
#
_entry.id   AF-E9SAN9-F1
#
_cell.length_a   1.000
_cell.length_b   1.000
_cell.length_c   1.000
_cell.angle_alpha   90.00
_cell.angle_beta   90.00
_cell.angle_gamma   90.00
#
_symmetry.space_group_name_H-M   'P 1'
#
loop_
_entity.id
_entity.type
_entity.pdbx_description
1 polymer ?
#
loop_
_entity_poly.entity_id
_entity_poly.type
_entity_poly.pdbx_seq_one_letter_code
_entity_poly.pdbx_strand_id
1 'polypeptide(L)'
;MKKTNIKTLLKDIFCMLAAVPVGAAASAVQLLGKKSIGGHSVGFLGGYVYGYNAIAYTAGCLLFLTHFVFAIRFITSKKRFPAHRDMIPPFWVMYFGAALLTAFLTLFAEAVVLIGVLGFTEDMSPESALYITLFGFPVLVLVGMVTAGVLCIRRMKEPVR
;
A
#
# COMPACT_ATOMS: atom_id res chain seq x y z
N MET A 1 -23.85 -3.46 26.68
CA MET A 1 -22.66 -3.20 25.85
C MET A 1 -21.69 -4.38 25.97
N LYS A 2 -21.52 -5.19 24.91
CA LYS A 2 -20.43 -6.18 24.86
C LYS A 2 -19.10 -5.40 24.88
N LYS A 3 -18.17 -5.76 25.76
CA LYS A 3 -16.84 -5.13 25.83
C LYS A 3 -16.22 -5.17 24.44
N THR A 4 -16.13 -4.01 23.78
CA THR A 4 -15.42 -3.84 22.53
C THR A 4 -14.00 -4.35 22.72
N ASN A 5 -13.66 -5.46 22.07
CA ASN A 5 -12.34 -6.05 22.22
C ASN A 5 -11.33 -5.22 21.41
N ILE A 6 -10.91 -4.07 21.96
CA ILE A 6 -9.94 -3.10 21.40
C ILE A 6 -8.74 -3.82 20.75
N LYS A 7 -8.32 -4.96 21.31
CA LYS A 7 -7.25 -5.81 20.76
C LYS A 7 -7.48 -6.25 19.32
N THR A 8 -8.72 -6.44 18.89
CA THR A 8 -9.05 -6.90 17.53
C THR A 8 -9.08 -5.72 16.56
N LEU A 9 -9.62 -4.57 16.97
CA LEU A 9 -9.50 -3.32 16.20
C LEU A 9 -8.03 -2.94 15.97
N LEU A 10 -7.21 -3.03 17.01
CA LEU A 10 -5.77 -2.78 16.88
C LEU A 10 -5.12 -3.76 15.90
N LYS A 11 -5.46 -5.05 15.94
CA LYS A 11 -4.93 -6.04 14.98
C LYS A 11 -5.28 -5.70 13.54
N ASP A 12 -6.48 -5.21 13.27
CA ASP A 12 -6.90 -4.81 11.93
C ASP A 12 -6.10 -3.59 11.46
N ILE A 13 -5.93 -2.58 12.34
CA ILE A 13 -5.09 -1.40 12.06
C ILE A 13 -3.62 -1.80 11.84
N PHE A 14 -3.06 -2.69 12.65
CA PHE A 14 -1.70 -3.20 12.45
C PHE A 14 -1.56 -3.97 11.13
N CYS A 15 -2.56 -4.73 10.73
CA CYS A 15 -2.58 -5.40 9.43
C CYS A 15 -2.56 -4.40 8.27
N MET A 16 -3.22 -3.23 8.43
CA MET A 16 -3.13 -2.15 7.44
C MET A 16 -1.75 -1.51 7.43
N LEU A 17 -1.24 -1.14 8.60
CA LEU A 17 0.07 -0.49 8.73
C LEU A 17 1.20 -1.34 8.17
N ALA A 18 1.05 -2.67 8.13
CA ALA A 18 1.99 -3.57 7.47
C ALA A 18 2.14 -3.31 5.96
N ALA A 19 1.20 -2.64 5.30
CA ALA A 19 1.32 -2.22 3.91
C ALA A 19 2.47 -1.21 3.71
N VAL A 20 2.82 -0.42 4.73
CA VAL A 20 3.89 0.58 4.66
C VAL A 20 5.27 -0.08 4.45
N PRO A 21 5.76 -0.98 5.33
CA PRO A 21 7.04 -1.65 5.11
C PRO A 21 7.02 -2.57 3.90
N VAL A 22 5.85 -3.11 3.51
CA VAL A 22 5.74 -3.94 2.30
C VAL A 22 5.81 -3.11 1.03
N GLY A 23 5.19 -1.93 0.98
CA GLY A 23 5.30 -0.98 -0.14
C GLY A 23 6.74 -0.48 -0.30
N ALA A 24 7.42 -0.19 0.80
CA ALA A 24 8.84 0.15 0.81
C ALA A 24 9.71 -1.00 0.27
N ALA A 25 9.50 -2.23 0.75
CA ALA A 25 10.23 -3.41 0.29
C ALA A 25 9.94 -3.72 -1.19
N ALA A 26 8.68 -3.61 -1.62
CA ALA A 26 8.28 -3.78 -3.02
C ALA A 26 9.00 -2.77 -3.91
N SER A 27 8.95 -1.48 -3.56
CA SER A 27 9.62 -0.42 -4.29
C SER A 27 11.14 -0.62 -4.35
N ALA A 28 11.75 -1.06 -3.24
CA ALA A 28 13.17 -1.39 -3.22
C ALA A 28 13.47 -2.53 -4.21
N VAL A 29 12.67 -3.60 -4.20
CA VAL A 29 12.80 -4.72 -5.14
C VAL A 29 12.60 -4.28 -6.59
N GLN A 30 11.68 -3.36 -6.88
CA GLN A 30 11.48 -2.84 -8.24
C GLN A 30 12.70 -2.05 -8.76
N LEU A 31 13.43 -1.41 -7.85
CA LEU A 31 14.65 -0.67 -8.13
C LEU A 31 15.90 -1.57 -8.11
N LEU A 32 15.82 -2.79 -7.55
CA LEU A 32 16.91 -3.77 -7.62
C LEU A 32 17.14 -4.16 -9.09
N GLY A 33 18.35 -3.91 -9.58
CA GLY A 33 18.71 -4.20 -10.96
C GLY A 33 18.34 -3.10 -11.95
N LYS A 34 18.13 -1.86 -11.48
CA LYS A 34 18.13 -0.67 -12.35
C LYS A 34 19.37 -0.69 -13.26
N LYS A 35 19.18 -0.44 -14.56
CA LYS A 35 20.28 -0.41 -15.55
C LYS A 35 20.49 1.01 -16.02
N SER A 36 21.72 1.50 -16.04
CA SER A 36 22.02 2.81 -16.64
C SER A 36 21.71 2.76 -18.14
N ILE A 37 20.82 3.63 -18.61
CA ILE A 37 20.45 3.75 -20.03
C ILE A 37 21.28 4.85 -20.71
N GLY A 38 21.72 5.86 -19.95
CA GLY A 38 22.55 6.94 -20.45
C GLY A 38 22.56 8.13 -19.49
N GLY A 39 23.37 9.14 -19.80
CA GLY A 39 23.34 10.43 -19.12
C GLY A 39 22.67 11.50 -19.97
N HIS A 40 22.07 12.50 -19.33
CA HIS A 40 21.65 13.73 -20.00
C HIS A 40 22.37 14.92 -19.35
N SER A 41 23.15 15.65 -20.14
CA SER A 41 23.79 16.89 -19.70
C SER A 41 22.86 18.07 -20.01
N VAL A 42 22.10 18.53 -19.01
CA VAL A 42 21.35 19.79 -19.10
C VAL A 42 21.97 20.80 -18.13
N GLY A 43 23.14 21.36 -18.48
CA GLY A 43 23.84 22.37 -17.67
C GLY A 43 24.61 21.82 -16.46
N PHE A 44 24.65 22.60 -15.35
CA PHE A 44 25.48 22.34 -14.14
C PHE A 44 24.99 21.17 -13.26
N LEU A 45 23.85 20.58 -13.59
CA LEU A 45 23.26 19.39 -12.94
C LEU A 45 23.10 18.30 -14.00
N GLY A 46 24.19 17.59 -14.30
CA GLY A 46 24.12 16.38 -15.12
C GLY A 46 23.44 15.26 -14.35
N GLY A 47 22.42 14.65 -14.96
CA GLY A 47 21.67 13.53 -14.38
C GLY A 47 21.89 12.24 -15.16
N TYR A 48 21.78 11.10 -14.47
CA TYR A 48 21.78 9.78 -15.08
C TYR A 48 20.36 9.26 -15.20
N VAL A 49 20.04 8.66 -16.35
CA VAL A 49 18.75 7.99 -16.58
C VAL A 49 18.94 6.49 -16.43
N TYR A 50 18.12 5.89 -15.58
CA TYR A 50 18.08 4.46 -15.35
C TYR A 50 16.83 3.84 -15.96
N GLY A 51 16.94 2.58 -16.31
CA GLY A 51 15.84 1.74 -16.78
C GLY A 51 15.41 0.76 -15.72
N TYR A 52 14.09 0.56 -15.61
CA TYR A 52 13.55 -0.55 -14.85
C TYR A 52 13.95 -1.90 -15.45
N ASN A 53 14.35 -2.83 -14.60
CA ASN A 53 14.39 -4.23 -14.97
C ASN A 53 12.97 -4.81 -14.88
N ALA A 54 12.42 -5.29 -16.00
CA ALA A 54 11.05 -5.80 -16.05
C ALA A 54 10.78 -6.94 -15.04
N ILE A 55 11.76 -7.82 -14.81
CA ILE A 55 11.63 -8.95 -13.87
C ILE A 55 11.56 -8.43 -12.44
N ALA A 56 12.47 -7.54 -12.07
CA ALA A 56 12.52 -6.96 -10.73
C ALA A 56 11.28 -6.09 -10.44
N TYR A 57 10.86 -5.30 -11.44
CA TYR A 57 9.64 -4.50 -11.36
C TYR A 57 8.40 -5.37 -11.11
N THR A 58 8.27 -6.44 -11.90
CA THR A 58 7.16 -7.41 -11.75
C THR A 58 7.21 -8.12 -10.40
N ALA A 59 8.40 -8.50 -9.94
CA ALA A 59 8.58 -9.15 -8.64
C ALA A 59 8.13 -8.25 -7.48
N GLY A 60 8.48 -6.96 -7.51
CA GLY A 60 8.01 -6.01 -6.50
C GLY A 60 6.49 -5.78 -6.56
N CYS A 61 5.91 -5.67 -7.75
CA CYS A 61 4.45 -5.63 -7.92
C CYS A 61 3.77 -6.87 -7.30
N LEU A 62 4.29 -8.06 -7.59
CA LEU A 62 3.75 -9.32 -7.06
C LEU A 62 3.89 -9.41 -5.55
N LEU A 63 5.02 -8.94 -4.98
CA LEU A 63 5.23 -8.87 -3.54
C LEU A 63 4.12 -8.05 -2.87
N PHE A 64 3.88 -6.85 -3.38
CA PHE A 64 2.86 -5.94 -2.86
C PHE A 64 1.44 -6.51 -3.04
N LEU A 65 1.09 -6.97 -4.25
CA LEU A 65 -0.23 -7.53 -4.55
C LEU A 65 -0.53 -8.77 -3.70
N THR A 66 0.46 -9.63 -3.48
CA THR A 66 0.30 -10.82 -2.64
C THR A 66 -0.05 -10.42 -1.20
N HIS A 67 0.73 -9.50 -0.61
CA HIS A 67 0.41 -8.97 0.72
C HIS A 67 -0.97 -8.34 0.77
N PHE A 68 -1.31 -7.53 -0.22
CA PHE A 68 -2.59 -6.84 -0.29
C PHE A 68 -3.79 -7.81 -0.36
N VAL A 69 -3.72 -8.84 -1.20
CA VAL A 69 -4.76 -9.88 -1.28
C VAL A 69 -4.90 -10.62 0.05
N PHE A 70 -3.79 -10.97 0.70
CA PHE A 70 -3.82 -11.61 2.02
C PHE A 70 -4.40 -10.69 3.10
N ALA A 71 -4.06 -9.40 3.10
CA ALA A 71 -4.58 -8.41 4.04
C ALA A 71 -6.10 -8.24 3.87
N ILE A 72 -6.59 -8.06 2.64
CA ILE A 72 -8.03 -7.94 2.36
C ILE A 72 -8.77 -9.23 2.76
N ARG A 73 -8.22 -10.41 2.42
CA ARG A 73 -8.82 -11.70 2.80
C ARG A 73 -8.86 -11.87 4.32
N PHE A 74 -7.83 -11.43 5.03
CA PHE A 74 -7.75 -11.49 6.49
C PHE A 74 -8.80 -10.59 7.15
N ILE A 75 -8.93 -9.33 6.68
CA ILE A 75 -9.90 -8.35 7.18
C ILE A 75 -11.35 -8.79 6.88
N THR A 76 -11.60 -9.34 5.69
CA THR A 76 -12.95 -9.73 5.25
C THR A 76 -13.36 -11.15 5.66
N SER A 77 -12.50 -11.88 6.39
CA SER A 77 -12.73 -13.27 6.80
C SER A 77 -13.91 -13.40 7.76
N LYS A 78 -14.86 -14.29 7.42
CA LYS A 78 -16.09 -14.53 8.22
C LYS A 78 -15.81 -14.95 9.66
N LYS A 79 -14.68 -15.61 9.92
CA LYS A 79 -14.29 -16.09 11.27
C LYS A 79 -13.86 -14.96 12.21
N ARG A 80 -13.64 -13.75 11.69
CA ARG A 80 -13.15 -12.58 12.44
C ARG A 80 -14.04 -11.35 12.26
N PHE A 81 -15.33 -11.54 12.00
CA PHE A 81 -16.27 -10.44 12.00
C PHE A 81 -16.22 -9.71 13.37
N PRO A 82 -15.68 -8.48 13.45
CA PRO A 82 -15.29 -7.94 14.75
C PRO A 82 -16.53 -7.57 15.56
N ALA A 83 -16.49 -7.84 16.87
CA ALA A 83 -17.53 -7.48 17.83
C ALA A 83 -17.68 -5.94 18.05
N HIS A 84 -17.00 -5.12 17.25
CA HIS A 84 -16.96 -3.65 17.35
C HIS A 84 -17.92 -2.98 16.33
N ARG A 85 -18.63 -3.82 15.56
CA ARG A 85 -19.51 -3.45 14.44
C ARG A 85 -20.81 -2.75 14.84
N ASP A 86 -21.15 -2.76 16.13
CA ASP A 86 -22.37 -2.12 16.64
C ASP A 86 -22.21 -0.60 16.82
N MET A 87 -20.98 -0.07 16.67
CA MET A 87 -20.67 1.36 16.78
C MET A 87 -20.59 2.03 15.41
N ILE A 88 -21.64 1.87 14.59
CA ILE A 88 -21.85 2.72 13.40
C ILE A 88 -22.55 3.98 13.90
N PRO A 89 -21.97 5.20 13.76
CA PRO A 89 -20.94 5.62 12.78
C PRO A 89 -19.43 5.56 13.12
N PRO A 90 -18.94 5.64 14.38
CA PRO A 90 -17.53 5.96 14.65
C PRO A 90 -16.51 4.92 14.17
N PHE A 91 -16.89 3.65 14.05
CA PHE A 91 -15.98 2.61 13.53
C PHE A 91 -15.53 2.90 12.09
N TRP A 92 -16.44 3.38 11.23
CA TRP A 92 -16.13 3.65 9.83
C TRP A 92 -15.19 4.84 9.67
N VAL A 93 -15.40 5.87 10.50
CA VAL A 93 -14.56 7.07 10.51
C VAL A 93 -13.14 6.70 10.96
N MET A 94 -13.00 5.90 12.01
CA MET A 94 -11.68 5.43 12.48
C MET A 94 -10.97 4.55 11.44
N TYR A 95 -11.71 3.64 10.80
CA TYR A 95 -11.17 2.74 9.79
C TYR A 95 -10.72 3.50 8.54
N PHE A 96 -11.54 4.46 8.08
CA PHE A 96 -11.19 5.33 6.96
C PHE A 96 -9.98 6.22 7.27
N GLY A 97 -9.92 6.80 8.48
CA GLY A 97 -8.76 7.56 8.95
C GLY A 97 -7.48 6.72 8.98
N ALA A 98 -7.56 5.48 9.44
CA ALA A 98 -6.43 4.55 9.42
C ALA A 98 -5.99 4.19 7.99
N ALA A 99 -6.94 4.00 7.06
CA ALA A 99 -6.64 3.75 5.66
C ALA A 99 -5.94 4.95 4.99
N LEU A 100 -6.42 6.17 5.22
CA LEU A 100 -5.78 7.40 4.73
C LEU A 100 -4.36 7.56 5.29
N LEU A 101 -4.20 7.37 6.59
CA LEU A 101 -2.88 7.45 7.24
C LEU A 101 -1.94 6.40 6.66
N THR A 102 -2.41 5.16 6.48
CA THR A 102 -1.60 4.08 5.92
C THR A 102 -1.19 4.37 4.47
N ALA A 103 -2.12 4.86 3.64
CA ALA A 103 -1.81 5.24 2.27
C ALA A 103 -0.78 6.38 2.20
N PHE A 104 -0.95 7.41 3.04
CA PHE A 104 0.02 8.51 3.15
C PHE A 104 1.40 8.02 3.61
N LEU A 105 1.46 7.17 4.63
CA LEU A 105 2.72 6.60 5.11
C LEU A 105 3.38 5.69 4.07
N THR A 106 2.59 4.97 3.28
CA THR A 106 3.09 4.13 2.18
C THR A 106 3.71 5.01 1.10
N LEU A 107 3.01 6.07 0.66
CA LEU A 107 3.53 7.05 -0.29
C LEU A 107 4.86 7.66 0.19
N PHE A 108 4.90 8.05 1.46
CA PHE A 108 6.11 8.62 2.06
C PHE A 108 7.26 7.60 2.09
N ALA A 109 7.01 6.36 2.49
CA ALA A 109 8.01 5.31 2.53
C ALA A 109 8.56 4.97 1.13
N GLU A 110 7.69 4.96 0.12
CA GLU A 110 8.08 4.74 -1.28
C GLU A 110 8.92 5.90 -1.81
N ALA A 111 8.54 7.15 -1.53
CA ALA A 111 9.33 8.33 -1.89
C ALA A 111 10.73 8.29 -1.24
N VAL A 112 10.81 7.89 0.03
CA VAL A 112 12.10 7.74 0.75
C VAL A 112 12.95 6.64 0.12
N VAL A 113 12.36 5.48 -0.21
CA VAL A 113 13.10 4.40 -0.90
C VAL A 113 13.56 4.84 -2.28
N LEU A 114 12.71 5.56 -3.02
CA LEU A 114 13.05 6.10 -4.33
C LEU A 114 14.28 7.00 -4.24
N ILE A 115 14.21 8.03 -3.39
CA ILE A 115 15.31 8.98 -3.19
C ILE A 115 16.55 8.27 -2.63
N GLY A 116 16.37 7.29 -1.73
CA GLY A 116 17.48 6.54 -1.14
C GLY A 116 18.23 5.64 -2.12
N VAL A 117 17.54 5.12 -3.15
CA VAL A 117 18.13 4.16 -4.12
C VAL A 117 18.51 4.82 -5.45
N LEU A 118 17.78 5.85 -5.88
CA LEU A 118 18.09 6.64 -7.09
C LEU A 118 18.89 7.92 -6.78
N GLY A 119 18.70 8.54 -5.62
CA GLY A 119 19.26 9.87 -5.37
C GLY A 119 18.40 10.98 -5.98
N PHE A 120 18.81 12.23 -5.74
CA PHE A 120 18.00 13.42 -6.08
C PHE A 120 18.11 13.88 -7.54
N THR A 121 19.10 13.37 -8.28
CA THR A 121 19.47 13.85 -9.62
C THR A 121 19.37 12.77 -10.69
N GLU A 122 18.80 11.60 -10.35
CA GLU A 122 18.66 10.46 -11.26
C GLU A 122 17.19 10.24 -11.60
N ASP A 123 16.90 10.01 -12.88
CA ASP A 123 15.56 9.73 -13.38
C ASP A 123 15.39 8.24 -13.71
N MET A 124 14.14 7.75 -13.61
CA MET A 124 13.78 6.37 -13.91
C MET A 124 12.84 6.29 -15.12
N SER A 125 13.22 5.48 -16.10
CA SER A 125 12.48 5.23 -17.33
C SER A 125 11.95 3.79 -17.38
N PRO A 126 10.68 3.58 -17.81
CA PRO A 126 9.70 4.61 -18.15
C PRO A 126 9.11 5.28 -16.89
N GLU A 127 8.83 6.59 -16.97
CA GLU A 127 8.22 7.36 -15.88
C GLU A 127 6.85 6.82 -15.46
N SER A 128 6.12 6.17 -16.39
CA SER A 128 4.86 5.52 -16.07
C SER A 128 5.02 4.44 -14.99
N ALA A 129 6.12 3.67 -15.01
CA ALA A 129 6.38 2.64 -14.02
C ALA A 129 6.68 3.25 -12.65
N LEU A 130 7.38 4.38 -12.63
CA LEU A 130 7.64 5.18 -11.43
C LEU A 130 6.34 5.67 -10.79
N TYR A 131 5.46 6.30 -11.59
CA TYR A 131 4.18 6.82 -11.09
C TYR A 131 3.22 5.71 -10.64
N ILE A 132 3.19 4.57 -11.34
CA ILE A 132 2.40 3.41 -10.92
C ILE A 132 2.87 2.89 -9.57
N THR A 133 4.18 2.84 -9.32
CA THR A 133 4.69 2.44 -8.00
C THR A 133 4.29 3.48 -6.95
N LEU A 134 4.69 4.74 -7.15
CA LEU A 134 4.57 5.80 -6.15
C LEU A 134 3.12 6.12 -5.77
N PHE A 135 2.19 6.08 -6.73
CA PHE A 135 0.80 6.42 -6.48
C PHE A 135 -0.12 5.19 -6.49
N GLY A 136 0.19 4.18 -7.30
CA GLY A 136 -0.68 3.01 -7.45
C GLY A 136 -0.78 2.18 -6.17
N PHE A 137 0.32 1.96 -5.46
CA PHE A 137 0.30 1.20 -4.21
C PHE A 137 -0.50 1.93 -3.10
N PRO A 138 -0.26 3.22 -2.79
CA PRO A 138 -1.10 3.97 -1.86
C PRO A 138 -2.58 4.00 -2.25
N VAL A 139 -2.89 4.19 -3.53
CA VAL A 139 -4.27 4.18 -4.03
C VAL A 139 -4.92 2.80 -3.86
N LEU A 140 -4.20 1.71 -4.15
CA LEU A 140 -4.68 0.35 -3.91
C LEU A 140 -4.96 0.11 -2.43
N VAL A 141 -4.08 0.53 -1.52
CA VAL A 141 -4.33 0.47 -0.06
C VAL A 141 -5.65 1.19 0.25
N LEU A 142 -5.81 2.43 -0.19
CA LEU A 142 -7.00 3.23 0.12
C LEU A 142 -8.28 2.56 -0.41
N VAL A 143 -8.33 2.24 -1.71
CA VAL A 143 -9.50 1.65 -2.37
C VAL A 143 -9.81 0.27 -1.80
N GLY A 144 -8.79 -0.55 -1.58
CA GLY A 144 -8.93 -1.88 -0.99
C GLY A 144 -9.56 -1.84 0.39
N MET A 145 -9.04 -0.96 1.25
CA MET A 145 -9.52 -0.85 2.63
C MET A 145 -10.96 -0.32 2.65
N VAL A 146 -11.28 0.75 1.91
CA VAL A 146 -12.67 1.24 1.78
C VAL A 146 -13.59 0.12 1.31
N THR A 147 -13.20 -0.63 0.28
CA THR A 147 -13.99 -1.74 -0.26
C THR A 147 -14.17 -2.87 0.76
N ALA A 148 -13.12 -3.24 1.49
CA ALA A 148 -13.20 -4.22 2.57
C ALA A 148 -14.17 -3.75 3.67
N GLY A 149 -14.16 -2.47 4.03
CA GLY A 149 -15.11 -1.85 4.94
C GLY A 149 -16.55 -1.92 4.45
N VAL A 150 -16.80 -1.63 3.16
CA VAL A 150 -18.15 -1.70 2.55
C VAL A 150 -18.66 -3.15 2.49
N LEU A 151 -17.82 -4.09 2.06
CA LEU A 151 -18.15 -5.52 1.99
C LEU A 151 -18.47 -6.08 3.38
N CYS A 152 -17.75 -5.61 4.39
CA CYS A 152 -18.05 -5.93 5.78
C CYS A 152 -19.45 -5.45 6.20
N ILE A 153 -19.90 -4.27 5.75
CA ILE A 153 -21.28 -3.79 5.99
C ILE A 153 -22.31 -4.63 5.25
N ARG A 154 -22.12 -4.85 3.94
CA ARG A 154 -23.12 -5.54 3.11
C ARG A 154 -23.44 -6.93 3.64
N ARG A 155 -22.42 -7.68 4.08
CA ARG A 155 -22.59 -9.00 4.71
C ARG A 155 -23.33 -8.97 6.05
N MET A 156 -23.52 -7.82 6.69
CA MET A 156 -24.35 -7.69 7.89
C MET A 156 -25.85 -7.62 7.57
N LYS A 157 -26.21 -7.17 6.36
CA LYS A 157 -27.61 -7.06 5.94
C LYS A 157 -28.18 -8.38 5.39
N GLU A 158 -27.32 -9.36 5.15
CA GLU A 158 -27.74 -10.69 4.69
C GLU A 158 -28.14 -11.53 5.91
N PRO A 159 -29.37 -12.07 5.96
CA PRO A 159 -29.77 -13.00 7.01
C PRO A 159 -28.87 -14.23 6.95
N VAL A 160 -28.38 -14.66 8.13
CA VAL A 160 -27.63 -15.91 8.27
C VAL A 160 -28.55 -17.05 7.81
N ARG A 161 -28.27 -17.63 6.64
CA ARG A 161 -28.87 -18.90 6.21
C ARG A 161 -28.12 -20.07 6.82
#